data_AF-A0A7K3W307-F1
#
_entry.id   AF-A0A7K3W307-F1
#
_cell.length_a   1.000
_cell.length_b   1.000
_cell.length_c   1.000
_cell.angle_alpha   90.00
_cell.angle_beta   90.00
_cell.angle_gamma   90.00
#
_symmetry.space_group_name_H-M   'P 1'
#
loop_
_entity.id
_entity.type
_entity.pdbx_description
1 polymer ?
#
loop_
_entity_poly.entity_id
_entity_poly.type
_entity_poly.pdbx_seq_one_letter_code
_entity_poly.pdbx_strand_id
1 'polypeptide(L)'
;MSRRAAALALLCLLAGCGVPTGGPAETIPASEVPHGLTSTSPAPRPTAAPEPQAETTRIHLVAGDDSLVPRPREVSGSSVRDRLDALLTDLAAGPTAAERDLQLSTALPPDVELSVTDVSDPTVTIDISGAADAPAGLASRRAVAQIVLSATSVPGVDAVVLTLDGERVEAPLPSGELTPAPLTADSYTVLLAPASAPPS
;
A
#
# COMPACT_ATOMS: atom_id res chain seq x y z
N MET A 1 -66.36 21.81 8.65
CA MET A 1 -66.41 20.91 7.48
C MET A 1 -65.24 21.26 6.58
N SER A 2 -64.19 20.44 6.56
CA SER A 2 -63.06 20.52 5.58
C SER A 2 -61.99 19.44 5.80
N ARG A 3 -62.12 18.58 6.83
CA ARG A 3 -61.27 17.39 7.08
C ARG A 3 -61.35 16.28 6.01
N ARG A 4 -61.95 16.52 4.84
CA ARG A 4 -62.12 15.52 3.77
C ARG A 4 -61.40 15.88 2.46
N ALA A 5 -60.69 17.00 2.39
CA ALA A 5 -59.86 17.34 1.24
C ALA A 5 -58.39 16.88 1.39
N ALA A 6 -58.12 16.03 2.39
CA ALA A 6 -56.80 15.49 2.71
C ALA A 6 -56.47 14.15 2.00
N ALA A 7 -57.21 13.77 0.94
CA ALA A 7 -57.19 12.39 0.46
C ALA A 7 -56.85 12.19 -1.04
N LEU A 8 -56.49 13.22 -1.83
CA LEU A 8 -56.32 13.02 -3.27
C LEU A 8 -55.13 13.71 -3.96
N ALA A 9 -54.14 14.20 -3.22
CA ALA A 9 -52.92 14.79 -3.80
C ALA A 9 -51.62 14.09 -3.35
N LEU A 10 -51.69 12.80 -3.04
CA LEU A 10 -50.57 11.94 -2.63
C LEU A 10 -50.22 10.88 -3.68
N LEU A 11 -50.50 11.13 -4.97
CA LEU A 11 -50.37 10.12 -6.00
C LEU A 11 -49.79 10.75 -7.28
N CYS A 12 -48.46 10.69 -7.40
CA CYS A 12 -47.68 10.65 -8.65
C CYS A 12 -46.28 11.25 -8.40
N LEU A 13 -45.25 10.40 -8.19
CA LEU A 13 -43.85 10.58 -8.66
C LEU A 13 -42.79 9.76 -7.88
N LEU A 14 -43.18 8.70 -7.17
CA LEU A 14 -42.25 7.62 -6.78
C LEU A 14 -42.18 6.57 -7.90
N ALA A 15 -41.64 6.95 -9.06
CA ALA A 15 -41.18 6.01 -10.08
C ALA A 15 -39.68 5.76 -9.86
N GLY A 16 -39.37 5.06 -8.78
CA GLY A 16 -38.05 4.49 -8.53
C GLY A 16 -38.00 3.09 -9.10
N CYS A 17 -37.11 2.85 -10.07
CA CYS A 17 -36.92 1.56 -10.72
C CYS A 17 -36.45 0.50 -9.71
N GLY A 18 -37.35 -0.42 -9.33
CA GLY A 18 -36.97 -1.68 -8.70
C GLY A 18 -36.40 -2.60 -9.77
N VAL A 19 -35.06 -2.69 -9.85
CA VAL A 19 -34.40 -3.70 -10.68
C VAL A 19 -34.41 -5.02 -9.90
N PRO A 20 -34.96 -6.12 -10.45
CA PRO A 20 -34.85 -7.42 -9.82
C PRO A 20 -33.38 -7.85 -9.89
N THR A 21 -32.70 -7.88 -8.74
CA THR A 21 -31.43 -8.57 -8.62
C THR A 21 -31.70 -10.05 -8.88
N GLY A 22 -31.21 -10.51 -10.03
CA GLY A 22 -31.41 -11.87 -10.54
C GLY A 22 -31.10 -12.95 -9.52
N GLY A 23 -31.83 -14.05 -9.65
CA GLY A 23 -31.62 -15.27 -8.87
C GLY A 23 -30.24 -15.89 -9.05
N PRO A 24 -29.95 -16.98 -8.32
CA PRO A 24 -28.65 -17.65 -8.36
C PRO A 24 -28.29 -18.09 -9.79
N ALA A 25 -27.01 -17.99 -10.12
CA ALA A 25 -26.47 -18.37 -11.41
C ALA A 25 -26.67 -19.88 -11.65
N GLU A 26 -27.52 -20.21 -12.61
CA GLU A 26 -27.71 -21.58 -13.08
C GLU A 26 -26.99 -21.79 -14.40
N THR A 27 -26.22 -22.87 -14.48
CA THR A 27 -25.34 -23.22 -15.59
C THR A 27 -26.16 -23.64 -16.81
N ILE A 28 -26.09 -22.87 -17.90
CA ILE A 28 -26.76 -23.21 -19.16
C ILE A 28 -26.00 -24.37 -19.85
N PRO A 29 -26.62 -25.52 -20.13
CA PRO A 29 -25.99 -26.61 -20.85
C PRO A 29 -25.77 -26.23 -22.33
N ALA A 30 -24.57 -26.52 -22.84
CA ALA A 30 -24.05 -26.06 -24.13
C ALA A 30 -24.64 -26.78 -25.37
N SER A 31 -25.90 -27.23 -25.34
CA SER A 31 -26.46 -28.10 -26.40
C SER A 31 -27.59 -27.46 -27.22
N GLU A 32 -27.82 -26.15 -27.12
CA GLU A 32 -28.93 -25.47 -27.82
C GLU A 32 -28.51 -24.20 -28.59
N VAL A 33 -27.40 -24.28 -29.36
CA VAL A 33 -27.03 -23.21 -30.31
C VAL A 33 -26.92 -23.74 -31.75
N PRO A 34 -27.80 -23.29 -32.68
CA PRO A 34 -27.72 -23.63 -34.10
C PRO A 34 -26.43 -23.13 -34.78
N HIS A 35 -25.85 -23.95 -35.66
CA HIS A 35 -24.62 -23.64 -36.39
C HIS A 35 -24.84 -22.59 -37.49
N GLY A 36 -24.21 -21.42 -37.35
CA GLY A 36 -24.30 -20.39 -38.40
C GLY A 36 -23.63 -19.03 -38.14
N LEU A 37 -22.69 -18.90 -37.19
CA LEU A 37 -22.03 -17.62 -36.89
C LEU A 37 -20.50 -17.74 -36.95
N THR A 38 -19.96 -18.28 -38.06
CA THR A 38 -18.52 -18.34 -38.36
C THR A 38 -17.93 -16.99 -38.80
N SER A 39 -18.40 -15.87 -38.24
CA SER A 39 -17.66 -14.61 -38.28
C SER A 39 -16.78 -14.53 -37.04
N THR A 40 -15.50 -14.87 -37.21
CA THR A 40 -14.44 -14.54 -36.24
C THR A 40 -14.29 -13.01 -36.18
N SER A 41 -15.19 -12.35 -35.45
CA SER A 41 -14.90 -11.06 -34.86
C SER A 41 -13.91 -11.31 -33.73
N PRO A 42 -12.78 -10.59 -33.61
CA PRO A 42 -11.97 -10.66 -32.41
C PRO A 42 -12.88 -10.28 -31.25
N ALA A 43 -13.10 -11.21 -30.31
CA ALA A 43 -13.74 -10.86 -29.06
C ALA A 43 -12.89 -9.76 -28.41
N PRO A 44 -13.47 -8.65 -27.95
CA PRO A 44 -12.73 -7.75 -27.08
C PRO A 44 -12.20 -8.61 -25.93
N ARG A 45 -10.86 -8.64 -25.76
CA ARG A 45 -10.27 -9.21 -24.54
C ARG A 45 -11.01 -8.57 -23.37
N PRO A 46 -11.43 -9.33 -22.34
CA PRO A 46 -11.84 -8.72 -21.10
C PRO A 46 -10.73 -7.75 -20.69
N THR A 47 -11.03 -6.45 -20.68
CA THR A 47 -10.26 -5.50 -19.89
C THR A 47 -10.30 -6.09 -18.49
N ALA A 48 -9.16 -6.61 -18.02
CA ALA A 48 -9.04 -7.03 -16.64
C ALA A 48 -9.53 -5.85 -15.80
N ALA A 49 -10.62 -6.05 -15.07
CA ALA A 49 -11.00 -5.13 -14.01
C ALA A 49 -9.75 -4.96 -13.14
N PRO A 50 -9.45 -3.74 -12.64
CA PRO A 50 -8.35 -3.57 -11.69
C PRO A 50 -8.52 -4.63 -10.62
N GLU A 51 -7.60 -5.60 -10.58
CA GLU A 51 -7.60 -6.58 -9.51
C GLU A 51 -7.56 -5.76 -8.21
N PRO A 52 -8.40 -6.08 -7.21
CA PRO A 52 -8.24 -5.47 -5.89
C PRO A 52 -6.77 -5.64 -5.55
N GLN A 53 -6.03 -4.53 -5.42
CA GLN A 53 -4.61 -4.58 -5.08
C GLN A 53 -4.55 -5.27 -3.73
N ALA A 54 -4.26 -6.57 -3.75
CA ALA A 54 -4.00 -7.33 -2.55
C ALA A 54 -2.94 -6.52 -1.79
N GLU A 55 -3.23 -6.19 -0.54
CA GLU A 55 -2.39 -5.37 0.33
C GLU A 55 -1.05 -6.07 0.50
N THR A 56 -0.16 -5.85 -0.47
CA THR A 56 1.08 -6.59 -0.58
C THR A 56 2.12 -5.80 0.18
N THR A 57 2.71 -6.47 1.17
CA THR A 57 3.85 -5.93 1.90
C THR A 57 4.98 -5.63 0.93
N ARG A 58 5.63 -4.50 1.12
CA ARG A 58 6.65 -3.96 0.22
C ARG A 58 7.75 -3.28 1.01
N ILE A 59 8.97 -3.43 0.54
CA ILE A 59 10.04 -2.50 0.91
C ILE A 59 10.10 -1.37 -0.10
N HIS A 60 10.61 -0.21 0.31
CA HIS A 60 10.81 0.92 -0.58
C HIS A 60 12.30 1.11 -0.82
N LEU A 61 12.74 0.98 -2.07
CA LEU A 61 14.14 1.14 -2.46
C LEU A 61 14.35 2.49 -3.15
N VAL A 62 15.59 2.97 -3.17
CA VAL A 62 15.96 4.25 -3.76
C VAL A 62 16.36 4.07 -5.22
N ALA A 63 15.66 4.75 -6.13
CA ALA A 63 16.01 4.82 -7.55
C ALA A 63 17.10 5.87 -7.82
N GLY A 64 17.67 5.86 -9.04
CA GLY A 64 18.74 6.78 -9.43
C GLY A 64 18.35 8.26 -9.46
N ASP A 65 17.06 8.58 -9.48
CA ASP A 65 16.50 9.94 -9.35
C ASP A 65 16.13 10.29 -7.91
N ASP A 66 16.64 9.53 -6.94
CA ASP A 66 16.43 9.71 -5.50
C ASP A 66 15.00 9.48 -4.99
N SER A 67 14.10 9.01 -5.85
CA SER A 67 12.73 8.64 -5.49
C SER A 67 12.67 7.23 -4.86
N LEU A 68 11.63 6.99 -4.05
CA LEU A 68 11.35 5.71 -3.43
C LEU A 68 10.41 4.87 -4.28
N VAL A 69 10.84 3.66 -4.62
CA VAL A 69 10.12 2.70 -5.46
C VAL A 69 9.69 1.51 -4.61
N PRO A 70 8.39 1.18 -4.54
CA PRO A 70 7.92 0.00 -3.81
C PRO A 70 8.34 -1.29 -4.52
N ARG A 71 8.82 -2.26 -3.75
CA ARG A 71 9.18 -3.60 -4.19
C ARG A 71 8.48 -4.64 -3.33
N PRO A 72 7.66 -5.52 -3.93
CA PRO A 72 6.90 -6.50 -3.16
C PRO A 72 7.86 -7.44 -2.41
N ARG A 73 7.48 -7.79 -1.18
CA ARG A 73 8.18 -8.80 -0.37
C ARG A 73 7.18 -9.79 0.17
N GLU A 74 7.49 -11.08 0.02
CA GLU A 74 6.74 -12.16 0.63
C GLU A 74 7.20 -12.30 2.08
N VAL A 75 6.40 -11.78 3.01
CA VAL A 75 6.68 -11.92 4.45
C VAL A 75 5.84 -13.04 5.03
N SER A 76 6.50 -13.97 5.73
CA SER A 76 5.84 -15.07 6.43
C SER A 76 5.52 -14.65 7.87
N GLY A 77 4.41 -15.13 8.42
CA GLY A 77 4.07 -14.88 9.83
C GLY A 77 2.58 -14.69 10.10
N SER A 78 2.12 -15.17 11.24
CA SER A 78 0.72 -15.04 11.66
C SER A 78 0.41 -13.69 12.32
N SER A 79 1.39 -13.08 13.00
CA SER A 79 1.21 -11.80 13.69
C SER A 79 1.78 -10.61 12.90
N VAL A 80 1.38 -9.39 13.28
CA VAL A 80 1.94 -8.14 12.72
C VAL A 80 3.44 -8.07 13.02
N ARG A 81 3.86 -8.44 14.24
CA ARG A 81 5.27 -8.49 14.64
C ARG A 81 6.08 -9.42 13.74
N ASP A 82 5.65 -10.66 13.52
CA ASP A 82 6.38 -11.63 12.69
C ASP A 82 6.61 -11.08 11.26
N ARG A 83 5.58 -10.45 10.68
CA ARG A 83 5.66 -9.87 9.33
C ARG A 83 6.58 -8.65 9.29
N LEU A 84 6.56 -7.79 10.31
CA LEU A 84 7.45 -6.64 10.41
C LEU A 84 8.90 -7.08 10.61
N ASP A 85 9.17 -8.03 11.51
CA ASP A 85 10.53 -8.52 11.75
C ASP A 85 11.13 -9.11 10.46
N ALA A 86 10.35 -9.91 9.72
CA ALA A 86 10.75 -10.42 8.41
C ALA A 86 11.00 -9.28 7.40
N LEU A 87 10.11 -8.28 7.32
CA LEU A 87 10.24 -7.16 6.40
C LEU A 87 11.46 -6.27 6.71
N LEU A 88 11.69 -5.98 7.99
CA LEU A 88 12.76 -5.11 8.45
C LEU A 88 14.13 -5.78 8.27
N THR A 89 14.20 -7.10 8.47
CA THR A 89 15.38 -7.89 8.11
C THR A 89 15.71 -7.76 6.63
N ASP A 90 14.69 -7.92 5.78
CA ASP A 90 14.78 -7.78 4.33
C ASP A 90 15.17 -6.36 3.88
N LEU A 91 14.68 -5.34 4.60
CA LEU A 91 14.98 -3.93 4.35
C LEU A 91 16.43 -3.58 4.74
N ALA A 92 16.90 -4.05 5.89
CA ALA A 92 18.26 -3.84 6.38
C ALA A 92 19.29 -4.56 5.51
N ALA A 93 18.97 -5.75 4.98
CA ALA A 93 19.79 -6.44 4.00
C ALA A 93 19.96 -5.68 2.67
N GLY A 94 19.02 -4.76 2.37
CA GLY A 94 19.07 -3.90 1.20
C GLY A 94 18.58 -4.55 -0.11
N PRO A 95 18.92 -3.96 -1.27
CA PRO A 95 18.44 -4.42 -2.57
C PRO A 95 19.05 -5.77 -2.97
N THR A 96 18.22 -6.63 -3.57
CA THR A 96 18.68 -7.88 -4.19
C THR A 96 19.59 -7.62 -5.40
N ALA A 97 20.28 -8.65 -5.90
CA ALA A 97 21.12 -8.52 -7.09
C ALA A 97 20.34 -8.01 -8.31
N ALA A 98 19.15 -8.57 -8.56
CA ALA A 98 18.29 -8.13 -9.65
C ALA A 98 17.81 -6.69 -9.48
N GLU A 99 17.53 -6.24 -8.25
CA GLU A 99 17.15 -4.85 -7.98
C GLU A 99 18.32 -3.88 -8.18
N ARG A 100 19.54 -4.28 -7.80
CA ARG A 100 20.75 -3.51 -8.08
C ARG A 100 21.05 -3.40 -9.58
N ASP A 101 20.76 -4.45 -10.36
CA ASP A 101 20.87 -4.40 -11.83
C ASP A 101 19.88 -3.38 -12.44
N LEU A 102 18.78 -3.10 -11.74
CA LEU A 102 17.84 -2.00 -12.04
C LEU A 102 18.27 -0.66 -11.43
N GLN A 103 19.51 -0.55 -10.95
CA GLN A 103 20.09 0.63 -10.29
C GLN A 103 19.33 1.06 -9.03
N LEU A 104 18.65 0.12 -8.36
CA LEU A 104 18.04 0.38 -7.05
C LEU A 104 19.07 0.25 -5.94
N SER A 105 18.93 1.11 -4.93
CA SER A 105 19.83 1.25 -3.79
C SER A 105 19.05 1.41 -2.48
N THR A 106 19.75 1.57 -1.36
CA THR A 106 19.16 1.83 -0.04
C THR A 106 19.68 3.18 0.49
N ALA A 107 18.81 3.93 1.17
CA ALA A 107 19.21 5.12 1.92
C ALA A 107 19.71 4.77 3.34
N LEU A 108 19.56 3.52 3.76
CA LEU A 108 19.99 3.08 5.08
C LEU A 108 21.51 2.98 5.17
N PRO A 109 22.11 3.34 6.32
CA PRO A 109 23.55 3.20 6.52
C PRO A 109 23.97 1.73 6.50
N PRO A 110 25.26 1.45 6.20
CA PRO A 110 25.79 0.10 6.32
C PRO A 110 25.67 -0.40 7.77
N ASP A 111 25.52 -1.72 7.91
CA ASP A 111 25.46 -2.42 9.20
C ASP A 111 24.31 -1.97 10.13
N VAL A 112 23.29 -1.28 9.57
CA VAL A 112 22.07 -0.94 10.30
C VAL A 112 21.34 -2.21 10.74
N GLU A 113 20.83 -2.18 11.96
CA GLU A 113 19.90 -3.16 12.49
C GLU A 113 18.55 -2.48 12.75
N LEU A 114 17.47 -3.15 12.37
CA LEU A 114 16.10 -2.67 12.55
C LEU A 114 15.31 -3.72 13.31
N SER A 115 14.72 -3.35 14.45
CA SER A 115 13.98 -4.31 15.29
C SER A 115 12.66 -3.75 15.81
N VAL A 116 11.64 -4.59 15.93
CA VAL A 116 10.32 -4.20 16.45
C VAL A 116 10.29 -4.33 17.97
N THR A 117 10.43 -3.21 18.68
CA THR A 117 10.46 -3.18 20.15
C THR A 117 9.06 -3.18 20.76
N ASP A 118 8.09 -2.55 20.10
CA ASP A 118 6.69 -2.52 20.55
C ASP A 118 5.71 -2.61 19.38
N VAL A 119 4.58 -3.28 19.62
CA VAL A 119 3.45 -3.34 18.67
C VAL A 119 2.19 -2.99 19.46
N SER A 120 1.74 -1.75 19.27
CA SER A 120 0.54 -1.16 19.86
C SER A 120 -0.38 -0.72 18.72
N ASP A 121 -0.96 -1.70 18.02
CA ASP A 121 -1.70 -1.48 16.76
C ASP A 121 -2.72 -0.32 16.88
N PRO A 122 -2.73 0.62 15.91
CA PRO A 122 -2.03 0.55 14.62
C PRO A 122 -0.63 1.20 14.63
N THR A 123 -0.02 1.46 15.79
CA THR A 123 1.31 2.08 15.91
C THR A 123 2.36 1.06 16.35
N VAL A 124 3.52 1.06 15.68
CA VAL A 124 4.66 0.21 16.05
C VAL A 124 5.87 1.05 16.41
N THR A 125 6.70 0.53 17.31
CA THR A 125 8.00 1.15 17.62
C THR A 125 9.10 0.32 16.97
N ILE A 126 9.93 0.98 16.16
CA ILE A 126 11.06 0.40 15.48
C ILE A 126 12.33 1.03 16.04
N ASP A 127 13.21 0.17 16.56
CA ASP A 127 14.53 0.58 16.98
C ASP A 127 15.53 0.48 15.83
N ILE A 128 16.36 1.50 15.73
CA ILE A 128 17.48 1.59 14.81
C ILE A 128 18.75 1.48 15.65
N SER A 129 19.58 0.50 15.35
CA SER A 129 20.88 0.30 16.01
C SER A 129 21.96 -0.02 14.98
N GLY A 130 23.21 -0.13 15.43
CA GLY A 130 24.35 -0.54 14.57
C GLY A 130 24.84 0.52 13.58
N ALA A 131 24.10 1.63 13.41
CA ALA A 131 24.48 2.73 12.53
C ALA A 131 25.55 3.63 13.17
N ALA A 132 26.83 3.32 12.95
CA ALA A 132 27.94 4.12 13.47
C ALA A 132 27.94 5.59 12.97
N ASP A 133 27.44 5.81 11.75
CA ASP A 133 27.25 7.14 11.15
C ASP A 133 25.79 7.29 10.67
N ALA A 134 24.98 8.02 11.44
CA ALA A 134 23.62 8.32 11.05
C ALA A 134 23.60 9.30 9.85
N PRO A 135 22.80 9.04 8.80
CA PRO A 135 22.70 9.93 7.66
C PRO A 135 22.13 11.30 8.08
N ALA A 136 22.61 12.36 7.44
CA ALA A 136 22.19 13.74 7.68
C ALA A 136 21.44 14.35 6.47
N GLY A 137 20.67 15.42 6.72
CA GLY A 137 20.01 16.19 5.68
C GLY A 137 19.04 15.36 4.82
N LEU A 138 19.18 15.44 3.49
CA LEU A 138 18.34 14.71 2.53
C LEU A 138 18.44 13.19 2.69
N ALA A 139 19.64 12.67 2.96
CA ALA A 139 19.84 11.24 3.15
C ALA A 139 19.09 10.73 4.38
N SER A 140 19.10 11.50 5.47
CA SER A 140 18.34 11.20 6.71
C SER A 140 16.84 11.08 6.43
N ARG A 141 16.29 12.08 5.71
CA ARG A 141 14.88 12.09 5.31
C ARG A 141 14.50 10.87 4.49
N ARG A 142 15.37 10.46 3.56
CA ARG A 142 15.12 9.30 2.70
C ARG A 142 15.22 7.99 3.47
N ALA A 143 16.16 7.86 4.40
CA ALA A 143 16.28 6.70 5.27
C ALA A 143 15.03 6.52 6.13
N VAL A 144 14.55 7.59 6.77
CA VAL A 144 13.30 7.57 7.55
C VAL A 144 12.10 7.24 6.67
N ALA A 145 11.98 7.87 5.50
CA ALA A 145 10.90 7.59 4.56
C ALA A 145 10.89 6.12 4.12
N GLN A 146 12.08 5.56 3.82
CA GLN A 146 12.25 4.16 3.45
C GLN A 146 11.77 3.20 4.56
N ILE A 147 12.09 3.48 5.83
CA ILE A 147 11.61 2.69 6.97
C ILE A 147 10.09 2.81 7.11
N VAL A 148 9.57 4.05 7.19
CA VAL A 148 8.16 4.33 7.46
C VAL A 148 7.26 3.75 6.37
N LEU A 149 7.54 4.03 5.10
CA LEU A 149 6.74 3.54 3.98
C LEU A 149 6.75 2.01 3.89
N SER A 150 7.87 1.38 4.25
CA SER A 150 7.98 -0.09 4.25
C SER A 150 7.18 -0.69 5.41
N ALA A 151 7.40 -0.23 6.64
CA ALA A 151 6.70 -0.73 7.82
C ALA A 151 5.19 -0.54 7.73
N THR A 152 4.73 0.64 7.29
CA THR A 152 3.30 0.95 7.08
C THR A 152 2.68 0.27 5.85
N SER A 153 3.46 -0.50 5.09
CA SER A 153 2.90 -1.39 4.07
C SER A 153 2.43 -2.73 4.62
N VAL A 154 2.81 -3.06 5.86
CA VAL A 154 2.32 -4.26 6.55
C VAL A 154 0.87 -4.03 6.97
N PRO A 155 -0.07 -4.90 6.59
CA PRO A 155 -1.46 -4.77 7.02
C PRO A 155 -1.59 -4.74 8.54
N GLY A 156 -2.24 -3.69 9.06
CA GLY A 156 -2.41 -3.41 10.48
C GLY A 156 -1.51 -2.30 11.05
N VAL A 157 -0.56 -1.79 10.26
CA VAL A 157 0.40 -0.76 10.70
C VAL A 157 0.13 0.56 9.99
N ASP A 158 -0.38 1.55 10.73
CA ASP A 158 -0.68 2.88 10.18
C ASP A 158 0.40 3.92 10.55
N ALA A 159 1.12 3.69 11.66
CA ALA A 159 2.10 4.64 12.17
C ALA A 159 3.34 3.97 12.78
N VAL A 160 4.46 4.68 12.73
CA VAL A 160 5.77 4.24 13.23
C VAL A 160 6.34 5.26 14.20
N VAL A 161 6.80 4.78 15.35
CA VAL A 161 7.70 5.50 16.24
C VAL A 161 9.11 4.98 16.02
N LEU A 162 10.09 5.87 15.98
CA LEU A 162 11.51 5.50 15.89
C LEU A 162 12.22 5.68 17.22
N THR A 163 13.05 4.70 17.57
CA THR A 163 14.08 4.81 18.59
C THR A 163 15.45 4.61 17.95
N LEU A 164 16.47 5.19 18.57
CA LEU A 164 17.88 5.00 18.20
C LEU A 164 18.60 4.49 19.45
N ASP A 165 19.14 3.28 19.36
CA ASP A 165 19.76 2.56 20.49
C ASP A 165 18.87 2.56 21.76
N GLY A 166 17.57 2.33 21.57
CA GLY A 166 16.56 2.29 22.62
C GLY A 166 15.98 3.63 23.07
N GLU A 167 16.54 4.76 22.62
CA GLU A 167 16.06 6.09 22.99
C GLU A 167 15.13 6.67 21.92
N ARG A 168 13.97 7.20 22.32
CA ARG A 168 13.03 7.83 21.37
C ARG A 168 13.66 9.08 20.75
N VAL A 169 13.60 9.17 19.43
CA VAL A 169 14.14 10.30 18.67
C VAL A 169 13.05 11.07 17.93
N GLU A 170 13.30 12.36 17.69
CA GLU A 170 12.54 13.11 16.69
C GLU A 170 13.06 12.77 15.30
N ALA A 171 12.14 12.52 14.37
CA ALA A 171 12.48 12.12 13.02
C ALA A 171 12.19 13.23 11.99
N PRO A 172 13.02 13.38 10.96
CA PRO A 172 12.80 14.38 9.94
C PRO A 172 11.66 13.99 8.97
N LEU A 173 10.68 14.87 8.83
CA LEU A 173 9.69 14.87 7.73
C LEU A 173 10.36 15.18 6.39
N PRO A 174 9.70 14.98 5.23
CA PRO A 174 10.30 15.32 3.93
C PRO A 174 10.74 16.79 3.77
N SER A 175 10.10 17.70 4.50
CA SER A 175 10.50 19.12 4.56
C SER A 175 11.84 19.34 5.28
N GLY A 176 12.26 18.42 6.15
CA GLY A 176 13.40 18.57 7.06
C GLY A 176 13.02 19.02 8.46
N GLU A 177 11.75 19.35 8.70
CA GLU A 177 11.23 19.58 10.04
C GLU A 177 11.31 18.29 10.87
N LEU A 178 11.80 18.38 12.09
CA LEU A 178 11.82 17.26 13.04
C LEU A 178 10.47 17.17 13.75
N THR A 179 9.97 15.96 13.94
CA THR A 179 8.74 15.72 14.69
C THR A 179 8.90 14.60 15.71
N PRO A 180 8.36 14.77 16.93
CA PRO A 180 8.25 13.69 17.91
C PRO A 180 7.00 12.82 17.67
N ALA A 181 6.10 13.20 16.76
CA ALA A 181 4.85 12.48 16.52
C ALA A 181 5.08 11.13 15.82
N PRO A 182 4.18 10.14 16.00
CA PRO A 182 4.19 8.93 15.17
C PRO A 182 4.12 9.27 13.68
N LEU A 183 4.95 8.58 12.90
CA LEU A 183 5.18 8.82 11.48
C LEU A 183 4.23 7.96 10.64
N THR A 184 3.53 8.56 9.70
CA THR A 184 2.56 7.89 8.83
C THR A 184 3.05 7.83 7.38
N ALA A 185 2.54 6.88 6.60
CA ALA A 185 2.89 6.76 5.17
C ALA A 185 2.60 8.05 4.38
N ASP A 186 1.45 8.68 4.65
CA ASP A 186 0.96 9.87 3.96
C ASP A 186 2.00 10.99 3.91
N SER A 187 2.64 11.24 5.06
CA SER A 187 3.69 12.25 5.23
C SER A 187 4.87 12.06 4.27
N TYR A 188 5.13 10.84 3.79
CA TYR A 188 6.30 10.51 2.96
C TYR A 188 5.96 10.18 1.50
N THR A 189 4.68 10.17 1.12
CA THR A 189 4.23 9.85 -0.25
C THR A 189 4.85 10.78 -1.31
N VAL A 190 5.18 12.02 -0.95
CA VAL A 190 5.86 12.98 -1.83
C VAL A 190 7.24 12.51 -2.31
N LEU A 191 7.86 11.55 -1.61
CA LEU A 191 9.15 10.97 -1.98
C LEU A 191 9.01 9.72 -2.86
N LEU A 192 7.79 9.24 -3.11
CA LEU A 192 7.57 8.10 -3.99
C LEU A 192 7.82 8.48 -5.45
N ALA A 193 8.33 7.52 -6.22
CA ALA A 193 8.39 7.65 -7.66
C ALA A 193 6.98 7.89 -8.22
N PRO A 194 6.81 8.80 -9.20
CA PRO A 194 5.53 8.96 -9.86
C PRO A 194 5.12 7.63 -10.50
N ALA A 195 3.83 7.29 -10.43
CA ALA A 195 3.30 6.12 -11.11
C ALA A 195 3.63 6.25 -12.60
N SER A 196 4.56 5.43 -13.08
CA SER A 196 4.92 5.41 -14.49
C SER A 196 3.69 4.91 -15.26
N ALA A 197 3.12 5.74 -16.14
CA ALA A 197 2.11 5.28 -17.08
C ALA A 197 2.72 4.15 -17.93
N PRO A 198 1.99 3.06 -18.22
CA PRO A 198 2.53 1.99 -19.04
C PRO A 198 2.91 2.54 -20.43
N PRO A 199 4.00 2.05 -21.05
CA PRO A 199 4.35 2.45 -22.40
C PRO A 199 3.21 2.09 -23.35
N SER A 200 2.84 3.05 -24.22
CA SER A 200 1.81 2.90 -25.25
C SER A 200 2.24 1.96 -26.38
#